data_AF-A0A7S3FEJ4-F1
#
_entry.id   AF-A0A7S3FEJ4-F1
#
_cell.length_a   1.000
_cell.length_b   1.000
_cell.length_c   1.000
_cell.angle_alpha   90.00
_cell.angle_beta   90.00
_cell.angle_gamma   90.00
#
_symmetry.space_group_name_H-M   'P 1'
#
loop_
_entity.id
_entity.type
_entity.pdbx_description
1 polymer ?
#
loop_
_entity_poly.entity_id
_entity_poly.type
_entity_poly.pdbx_seq_one_letter_code
_entity_poly.pdbx_strand_id
1 'polypeptide(L)'
;MADCIRHPLPLRLLHTLYGELPTSMLAQALSFSSLLCLVVGVYWLMRSIKDSVFATVVGLEYQPRAKMLSLVVVTGVLFVYGYLVERLTRMQLFVVVFGGYALAFFLAALVLGTESYGLSPTRAPSPDRLVGWFLYFAIESYGSLSTSMFWQYTNSQLEFTSAKAQYGMIVAGGQASHLIRPGPISWPA
;
A
#
# COMPACT_ATOMS: atom_id res chain seq x y z
N MET A 1 -39.36 -21.76 -19.08
CA MET A 1 -39.27 -22.38 -17.74
C MET A 1 -38.18 -23.44 -17.83
N ALA A 2 -37.33 -23.52 -16.80
CA ALA A 2 -36.14 -24.39 -16.70
C ALA A 2 -34.84 -23.81 -17.29
N ASP A 3 -34.25 -22.87 -16.55
CA ASP A 3 -32.81 -22.89 -16.20
C ASP A 3 -32.59 -21.93 -15.02
N CYS A 4 -33.36 -22.16 -13.95
CA CYS A 4 -33.11 -21.55 -12.64
C CYS A 4 -32.09 -22.42 -11.90
N ILE A 5 -30.92 -22.59 -12.50
CA ILE A 5 -29.78 -23.24 -11.86
C ILE A 5 -29.27 -22.27 -10.80
N ARG A 6 -29.14 -22.79 -9.58
CA ARG A 6 -28.85 -22.07 -8.33
C ARG A 6 -27.50 -21.35 -8.39
N HIS A 7 -27.46 -20.15 -8.98
CA HIS A 7 -26.38 -19.22 -8.70
C HIS A 7 -26.59 -18.66 -7.28
N PRO A 8 -25.59 -18.70 -6.38
CA PRO A 8 -25.69 -18.08 -5.07
C PRO A 8 -26.01 -16.58 -5.27
N LEU A 9 -26.85 -16.00 -4.39
CA LEU A 9 -27.28 -14.59 -4.43
C LEU A 9 -26.21 -13.56 -4.86
N PRO A 10 -24.92 -13.64 -4.45
CA PRO A 10 -23.88 -12.73 -4.94
C PRO A 10 -23.68 -12.76 -6.47
N LEU A 11 -23.82 -13.92 -7.12
CA LEU A 11 -23.62 -14.06 -8.57
C LEU A 11 -24.72 -13.35 -9.38
N ARG A 12 -25.96 -13.33 -8.89
CA ARG A 12 -27.06 -12.58 -9.53
C ARG A 12 -26.85 -11.07 -9.43
N LEU A 13 -26.38 -10.58 -8.29
CA LEU A 13 -26.09 -9.15 -8.10
C LEU A 13 -24.93 -8.70 -8.98
N LEU A 14 -23.87 -9.51 -9.06
CA LEU A 14 -22.71 -9.28 -9.93
C LEU A 14 -23.11 -9.25 -11.41
N HIS A 15 -23.95 -10.18 -11.84
CA HIS A 15 -24.45 -10.23 -13.21
C HIS A 15 -25.31 -9.01 -13.58
N THR A 16 -26.08 -8.51 -12.61
CA THR A 16 -26.93 -7.31 -12.80
C THR A 16 -26.09 -6.02 -12.87
N LEU A 17 -24.99 -5.94 -12.11
CA LEU A 17 -24.12 -4.76 -12.04
C LEU A 17 -23.04 -4.72 -13.13
N TYR A 18 -22.54 -5.88 -13.56
CA TYR A 18 -21.36 -5.99 -14.44
C TYR A 18 -21.60 -6.77 -15.74
N GLY A 19 -22.80 -7.32 -15.95
CA GLY A 19 -23.16 -8.09 -17.15
C GLY A 19 -22.76 -9.58 -17.10
N GLU A 20 -22.92 -10.26 -18.24
CA GLU A 20 -22.50 -11.66 -18.48
C GLU A 20 -20.97 -11.76 -18.43
N LEU A 21 -20.42 -11.96 -17.23
CA LEU A 21 -19.01 -12.19 -17.02
C LEU A 21 -18.70 -13.71 -16.98
N PRO A 22 -17.77 -14.20 -17.82
CA PRO A 22 -17.25 -15.55 -17.71
C PRO A 22 -16.70 -15.82 -16.29
N THR A 23 -16.90 -17.02 -15.77
CA THR A 23 -16.43 -17.41 -14.42
C THR A 23 -14.91 -17.32 -14.25
N SER A 24 -14.16 -17.47 -15.34
CA SER A 24 -12.70 -17.25 -15.38
C SER A 24 -12.31 -15.79 -15.15
N MET A 25 -13.06 -14.84 -15.73
CA MET A 25 -12.85 -13.41 -15.53
C MET A 25 -13.20 -12.99 -14.10
N LEU A 26 -14.23 -13.60 -13.51
CA LEU A 26 -14.58 -13.38 -12.11
C LEU A 26 -13.46 -13.85 -11.18
N ALA A 27 -12.92 -15.05 -11.39
CA ALA A 27 -11.80 -15.57 -10.58
C ALA A 27 -10.54 -14.70 -10.68
N GLN A 28 -10.24 -14.20 -11.88
CA GLN A 28 -9.13 -13.27 -12.11
C GLN A 28 -9.36 -11.93 -11.38
N ALA A 29 -10.55 -11.33 -11.49
CA ALA A 29 -10.90 -10.09 -10.81
C ALA A 29 -10.90 -10.22 -9.28
N LEU A 30 -11.34 -11.36 -8.74
CA LEU A 30 -11.27 -11.68 -7.31
C LEU A 30 -9.81 -11.84 -6.83
N SER A 31 -8.95 -12.44 -7.66
CA SER A 31 -7.52 -12.57 -7.35
C SER A 31 -6.81 -11.21 -7.32
N PHE A 32 -7.13 -10.32 -8.25
CA PHE A 32 -6.61 -8.94 -8.23
C PHE A 32 -7.21 -8.10 -7.09
N SER A 33 -8.49 -8.31 -6.76
CA SER A 33 -9.14 -7.70 -5.59
C SER A 33 -8.43 -8.06 -4.29
N SER A 34 -8.14 -9.35 -4.08
CA SER A 34 -7.47 -9.83 -2.88
C SER A 34 -6.03 -9.32 -2.80
N LEU A 35 -5.31 -9.31 -3.93
CA LEU A 35 -3.97 -8.73 -4.00
C LEU A 35 -3.97 -7.23 -3.67
N LEU A 36 -4.91 -6.45 -4.24
CA LEU A 36 -5.04 -5.02 -3.94
C LEU A 36 -5.40 -4.79 -2.47
N CYS A 37 -6.30 -5.62 -1.92
CA CYS A 37 -6.67 -5.57 -0.51
C CYS A 37 -5.45 -5.79 0.39
N LEU A 38 -4.59 -6.76 0.07
CA LEU A 38 -3.34 -7.00 0.80
C LEU A 38 -2.35 -5.84 0.67
N VAL A 39 -2.11 -5.33 -0.54
CA VAL A 39 -1.19 -4.20 -0.79
C VAL A 39 -1.61 -2.96 0.00
N VAL A 40 -2.89 -2.57 -0.11
CA VAL A 40 -3.43 -1.40 0.59
C VAL A 40 -3.52 -1.67 2.09
N GLY A 41 -3.86 -2.89 2.51
CA GLY A 41 -3.93 -3.30 3.92
C GLY A 41 -2.58 -3.20 4.64
N VAL A 42 -1.50 -3.68 4.01
CA VAL A 42 -0.14 -3.53 4.52
C VAL A 42 0.22 -2.06 4.65
N TYR A 43 -0.13 -1.24 3.65
CA TYR A 43 0.10 0.21 3.73
C TYR A 43 -0.65 0.87 4.91
N TRP A 44 -1.90 0.49 5.17
CA TRP A 44 -2.64 0.99 6.35
C TRP A 44 -1.95 0.63 7.66
N LEU A 45 -1.48 -0.61 7.79
CA LEU A 45 -0.73 -1.05 8.97
C LEU A 45 0.57 -0.25 9.14
N MET A 46 1.34 -0.10 8.06
CA MET A 46 2.59 0.65 8.08
C MET A 46 2.36 2.12 8.40
N ARG A 47 1.28 2.73 7.90
CA ARG A 47 0.91 4.12 8.23
C ARG A 47 0.69 4.30 9.74
N SER A 48 0.03 3.34 10.40
CA SER A 48 -0.16 3.36 11.86
C SER A 48 1.18 3.35 12.62
N ILE A 49 2.08 2.45 12.22
CA ILE A 49 3.43 2.34 12.82
C ILE A 49 4.22 3.63 12.58
N LYS A 50 4.18 4.16 11.35
CA LYS A 50 4.84 5.40 10.96
C LYS A 50 4.46 6.56 11.87
N ASP A 51 3.17 6.80 12.06
CA ASP A 51 2.69 7.95 12.84
C ASP A 51 3.05 7.78 14.33
N SER A 52 2.96 6.56 14.88
CA SER A 52 3.35 6.27 16.26
C SER A 52 4.86 6.41 16.51
N VAL A 53 5.70 5.85 15.63
CA VAL A 53 7.16 5.96 15.72
C VAL A 53 7.61 7.40 15.51
N PHE A 54 7.01 8.14 14.57
CA PHE A 54 7.37 9.53 14.34
C PHE A 54 7.02 10.42 15.53
N ALA A 55 5.84 10.23 16.14
CA ALA A 55 5.41 10.95 17.33
C ALA A 55 6.37 10.77 18.52
N THR A 56 6.88 9.55 18.71
CA THR A 56 7.77 9.19 19.82
C THR A 56 9.23 9.56 19.57
N VAL A 57 9.70 9.50 18.31
CA VAL A 57 11.10 9.74 17.95
C VAL A 57 11.36 11.22 17.67
N VAL A 58 10.55 11.84 16.81
CA VAL A 58 10.78 13.19 16.29
C VAL A 58 9.89 14.22 16.99
N GLY A 59 8.66 13.83 17.31
CA GLY A 59 7.65 14.68 17.92
C GLY A 59 6.51 15.01 16.96
N LEU A 60 5.30 15.17 17.50
CA LEU A 60 4.08 15.46 16.74
C LEU A 60 4.13 16.81 16.02
N GLU A 61 4.86 17.79 16.57
CA GLU A 61 4.95 19.14 16.01
C GLU A 61 5.58 19.17 14.59
N TYR A 62 6.44 18.21 14.27
CA TYR A 62 7.09 18.12 12.96
C TYR A 62 6.29 17.32 11.93
N GLN A 63 5.19 16.68 12.32
CA GLN A 63 4.41 15.83 11.42
C GLN A 63 3.89 16.58 10.17
N PRO A 64 3.40 17.84 10.25
CA PRO A 64 3.00 18.59 9.06
C PRO A 64 4.18 18.90 8.14
N ARG A 65 5.35 19.25 8.70
CA ARG A 65 6.57 19.52 7.92
C ARG A 65 7.07 18.24 7.24
N ALA A 66 7.06 17.11 7.94
CA ALA A 66 7.40 15.80 7.38
C ALA A 66 6.48 15.42 6.23
N LYS A 67 5.18 15.72 6.32
CA LYS A 67 4.24 15.47 5.23
C LYS A 67 4.50 16.33 3.98
N MET A 68 4.91 17.58 4.14
CA MET A 68 5.28 18.42 3.00
C MET A 68 6.60 17.96 2.37
N LEU A 69 7.59 17.61 3.18
CA LEU A 69 8.87 17.08 2.69
C LEU A 69 8.70 15.71 2.04
N SER A 70 7.79 14.86 2.55
CA SER A 70 7.55 13.54 1.97
C SER A 70 7.04 13.63 0.54
N LEU A 71 6.24 14.64 0.18
CA LEU A 71 5.83 14.85 -1.22
C LEU A 71 7.02 15.05 -2.16
N VAL A 72 8.00 15.86 -1.75
CA VAL A 72 9.22 16.09 -2.53
C VAL A 72 10.04 14.81 -2.63
N VAL A 73 10.23 14.10 -1.51
CA VAL A 73 11.00 12.85 -1.48
C VAL A 73 10.33 11.77 -2.32
N VAL A 74 9.02 11.57 -2.18
CA VAL A 74 8.24 10.59 -2.96
C VAL A 74 8.32 10.91 -4.45
N THR A 75 8.23 12.20 -4.82
CA THR A 75 8.38 12.63 -6.21
C THR A 75 9.76 12.26 -6.76
N GLY A 76 10.83 12.53 -6.00
CA GLY A 76 12.19 12.11 -6.37
C GLY A 76 12.32 10.59 -6.53
N VAL A 77 11.73 9.82 -5.62
CA VAL A 77 11.71 8.36 -5.69
C VAL A 77 10.93 7.87 -6.91
N LEU A 78 9.84 8.53 -7.30
CA LEU A 78 9.08 8.19 -8.51
C LEU A 78 9.89 8.42 -9.79
N PHE A 79 10.75 9.44 -9.85
CA PHE A 79 11.68 9.62 -10.97
C PHE A 79 12.69 8.47 -11.07
N VAL A 80 13.29 8.08 -9.94
CA VAL A 80 14.19 6.92 -9.89
C VAL A 80 13.46 5.65 -10.31
N TYR A 81 12.22 5.48 -9.87
CA TYR A 81 11.39 4.35 -10.26
C TYR A 81 11.11 4.33 -11.77
N GLY A 82 10.72 5.46 -12.37
CA GLY A 82 10.51 5.56 -13.82
C GLY A 82 11.75 5.16 -14.61
N TYR A 83 12.92 5.62 -14.16
CA TYR A 83 14.20 5.23 -14.74
C TYR A 83 14.50 3.71 -14.61
N LEU A 84 14.12 3.08 -13.50
CA LEU A 84 14.27 1.64 -13.32
C LEU A 84 13.31 0.83 -14.20
N VAL A 85 12.07 1.30 -14.36
CA VAL A 85 11.04 0.67 -15.21
C VAL A 85 11.51 0.56 -16.66
N GLU A 86 12.22 1.56 -17.16
CA GLU A 86 12.73 1.56 -18.54
C GLU A 86 13.87 0.56 -18.79
N ARG A 87 14.55 0.09 -17.73
CA ARG A 87 15.79 -0.70 -17.83
C ARG A 87 15.67 -2.13 -17.35
N LEU A 88 14.73 -2.41 -16.46
CA LEU A 88 14.60 -3.69 -15.81
C LEU A 88 13.42 -4.48 -16.37
N THR A 89 13.56 -5.80 -16.43
CA THR A 89 12.41 -6.67 -16.69
C THR A 89 11.45 -6.66 -15.50
N ARG A 90 10.18 -7.05 -15.71
CA ARG A 90 9.13 -6.98 -14.67
C ARG A 90 9.50 -7.69 -13.37
N MET A 91 10.09 -8.89 -13.47
CA MET A 91 10.50 -9.67 -12.30
C MET A 91 11.70 -9.02 -11.60
N GLN A 92 12.67 -8.50 -12.35
CA GLN A 92 13.80 -7.78 -11.77
C GLN A 92 13.36 -6.49 -11.06
N LEU A 93 12.43 -5.74 -11.67
CA LEU A 93 11.87 -4.54 -11.06
C LEU A 93 11.17 -4.86 -9.74
N PHE A 94 10.39 -5.95 -9.69
CA PHE A 94 9.75 -6.41 -8.46
C PHE A 94 10.77 -6.74 -7.37
N VAL A 95 11.78 -7.54 -7.70
CA VAL A 95 12.83 -7.93 -6.74
C VAL A 95 13.62 -6.72 -6.25
N VAL A 96 14.00 -5.80 -7.14
CA VAL A 96 14.78 -4.60 -6.77
C VAL A 96 13.96 -3.66 -5.90
N VAL A 97 12.71 -3.36 -6.26
CA VAL A 97 11.88 -2.42 -5.51
C VAL A 97 11.46 -3.02 -4.16
N PHE A 98 10.82 -4.19 -4.16
CA PHE A 98 10.34 -4.79 -2.91
C PHE A 98 11.49 -5.30 -2.03
N GLY A 99 12.56 -5.85 -2.62
CA GLY A 99 13.77 -6.22 -1.89
C GLY A 99 14.48 -5.01 -1.29
N GLY A 100 14.54 -3.89 -2.02
CA GLY A 100 15.06 -2.62 -1.51
C GLY A 100 14.27 -2.10 -0.31
N TYR A 101 12.93 -2.11 -0.39
CA TYR A 101 12.08 -1.73 0.74
C TYR A 101 12.18 -2.71 1.92
N ALA A 102 12.21 -4.01 1.66
CA ALA A 102 12.38 -5.02 2.70
C ALA A 102 13.69 -4.80 3.47
N LEU A 103 14.80 -4.57 2.75
CA LEU A 103 16.08 -4.24 3.35
C LEU A 103 16.03 -2.90 4.10
N ALA A 104 15.44 -1.87 3.53
CA ALA A 104 15.31 -0.55 4.17
C ALA A 104 14.51 -0.64 5.48
N PHE A 105 13.39 -1.35 5.50
CA PHE A 105 12.58 -1.54 6.71
C PHE A 105 13.26 -2.46 7.72
N PHE A 106 13.98 -3.48 7.27
CA PHE A 106 14.77 -4.34 8.15
C PHE A 106 15.88 -3.55 8.85
N LEU A 107 16.65 -2.75 8.10
CA LEU A 107 17.69 -1.88 8.67
C LEU A 107 17.09 -0.82 9.61
N ALA A 108 15.96 -0.22 9.23
CA ALA A 108 15.25 0.72 10.11
C ALA A 108 14.80 0.05 11.41
N ALA A 109 14.32 -1.20 11.35
CA ALA A 109 13.93 -1.97 12.54
C ALA A 109 15.13 -2.25 13.45
N LEU A 110 16.29 -2.61 12.89
CA LEU A 110 17.51 -2.80 13.68
C LEU A 110 17.96 -1.51 14.37
N VAL A 111 17.93 -0.37 13.67
CA VAL A 111 18.30 0.93 14.24
C VAL A 111 17.29 1.35 15.31
N LEU A 112 15.99 1.12 15.09
CA LEU A 112 14.94 1.42 16.07
C LEU A 112 15.02 0.57 17.33
N GLY A 113 15.60 -0.63 17.25
CA GLY A 113 15.86 -1.49 18.41
C GLY A 113 17.05 -1.04 19.27
N THR A 114 17.86 -0.08 18.82
CA THR A 114 18.97 0.46 19.63
C THR A 114 18.51 1.58 20.55
N GLU A 115 18.97 1.61 21.80
CA GLU A 115 18.64 2.70 22.74
C GLU A 115 19.25 4.05 22.33
N SER A 116 20.34 4.04 21.56
CA SER A 116 21.07 5.25 21.16
C SER A 116 20.38 6.03 20.05
N TYR A 117 19.83 5.35 19.04
CA TYR A 117 19.20 5.98 17.87
C TYR A 117 17.69 5.72 17.81
N GLY A 118 17.23 4.61 18.38
CA GLY A 118 15.86 4.10 18.34
C GLY A 118 15.01 4.44 19.55
N LEU A 119 14.00 3.63 19.85
CA LEU A 119 13.02 3.92 20.89
C LEU A 119 13.70 3.85 22.28
N SER A 120 13.92 5.02 22.89
CA SER A 120 14.58 5.15 24.19
C SER A 120 13.61 5.77 25.19
N PRO A 121 13.37 5.14 26.36
CA PRO A 121 12.50 5.69 27.40
C PRO A 121 13.01 7.01 27.99
N THR A 122 14.33 7.25 27.92
CA THR A 122 15.00 8.36 28.60
C THR A 122 15.28 9.55 27.68
N ARG A 123 15.12 9.39 26.37
CA ARG A 123 15.43 10.43 25.39
C ARG A 123 14.16 11.13 24.93
N ALA A 124 14.11 12.45 25.13
CA ALA A 124 13.04 13.27 24.60
C ALA A 124 12.97 13.21 23.05
N PRO A 125 11.78 13.38 22.46
CA PRO A 125 11.63 13.52 21.01
C PRO A 125 12.47 14.69 20.51
N SER A 126 13.21 14.49 19.40
CA SER A 126 14.00 15.57 18.81
C SER A 126 14.09 15.47 17.28
N PRO A 127 14.12 16.62 16.58
CA PRO A 127 14.19 16.66 15.11
C PRO A 127 15.47 16.06 14.53
N ASP A 128 16.55 15.99 15.31
CA ASP A 128 17.84 15.43 14.88
C ASP A 128 17.83 13.91 14.67
N ARG A 129 16.74 13.25 15.05
CA ARG A 129 16.60 11.78 14.99
C ARG A 129 16.18 11.33 13.59
N LEU A 130 17.15 11.32 12.69
CA LEU A 130 16.99 11.00 11.26
C LEU A 130 16.27 9.67 10.98
N VAL A 131 16.34 8.69 11.89
CA VAL A 131 15.64 7.40 11.73
C VAL A 131 14.12 7.57 11.61
N GLY A 132 13.53 8.51 12.35
CA GLY A 132 12.09 8.78 12.28
C GLY A 132 11.69 9.40 10.95
N TRP A 133 12.49 10.36 10.46
CA TRP A 133 12.31 10.97 9.14
C TRP A 133 12.46 9.95 8.01
N PHE A 134 13.51 9.13 8.06
CA PHE A 134 13.75 8.06 7.09
C PHE A 134 12.58 7.09 7.03
N LEU A 135 12.13 6.56 8.18
CA LEU A 135 11.01 5.63 8.22
C LEU A 135 9.73 6.29 7.70
N TYR A 136 9.51 7.57 8.03
CA TYR A 136 8.37 8.35 7.53
C TYR A 136 8.36 8.39 6.00
N PHE A 137 9.47 8.80 5.39
CA PHE A 137 9.57 8.91 3.94
C PHE A 137 9.52 7.55 3.25
N ALA A 138 10.18 6.53 3.81
CA ALA A 138 10.17 5.18 3.25
C ALA A 138 8.76 4.56 3.24
N ILE A 139 7.96 4.78 4.29
CA ILE A 139 6.58 4.27 4.34
C ILE A 139 5.68 5.02 3.35
N GLU A 140 5.83 6.33 3.22
CA GLU A 140 5.06 7.11 2.23
C GLU A 140 5.39 6.73 0.78
N SER A 141 6.68 6.54 0.48
CA SER A 141 7.11 6.14 -0.86
C SER A 141 6.72 4.70 -1.20
N TYR A 142 6.76 3.78 -0.21
CA TYR A 142 6.28 2.41 -0.36
C TYR A 142 4.80 2.36 -0.78
N GLY A 143 3.93 3.15 -0.13
CA GLY A 143 2.50 3.19 -0.46
C GLY A 143 2.23 3.58 -1.93
N SER A 144 2.99 4.55 -2.44
CA SER A 144 2.87 5.03 -3.82
C SER A 144 3.37 4.00 -4.84
N LEU A 145 4.54 3.41 -4.60
CA LEU A 145 5.17 2.48 -5.53
C LEU A 145 4.50 1.12 -5.56
N SER A 146 4.10 0.57 -4.41
CA SER A 146 3.41 -0.71 -4.34
C SER A 146 2.09 -0.67 -5.13
N THR A 147 1.33 0.42 -5.00
CA THR A 147 0.10 0.67 -5.77
C THR A 147 0.39 0.84 -7.26
N SER A 148 1.45 1.57 -7.63
CA SER A 148 1.85 1.75 -9.03
C SER A 148 2.26 0.43 -9.69
N MET A 149 3.06 -0.39 -9.01
CA MET A 149 3.45 -1.72 -9.49
C MET A 149 2.26 -2.67 -9.62
N PHE A 150 1.33 -2.63 -8.66
CA PHE A 150 0.08 -3.40 -8.74
C PHE A 150 -0.67 -3.05 -10.04
N TRP A 151 -0.90 -1.77 -10.29
CA TRP A 151 -1.64 -1.35 -11.49
C TRP A 151 -0.89 -1.65 -12.78
N GLN A 152 0.44 -1.53 -12.80
CA GLN A 152 1.23 -1.96 -13.96
C GLN A 152 1.10 -3.45 -14.24
N TYR A 153 1.11 -4.29 -13.19
CA TYR A 153 0.90 -5.71 -13.34
C TYR A 153 -0.52 -6.03 -13.83
N THR A 154 -1.55 -5.49 -13.18
CA THR A 154 -2.95 -5.68 -13.56
C THR A 154 -3.21 -5.24 -15.00
N ASN A 155 -2.74 -4.06 -15.41
CA ASN A 155 -2.91 -3.56 -16.78
C ASN A 155 -2.26 -4.48 -17.82
N SER A 156 -1.23 -5.23 -17.45
CA SER A 156 -0.56 -6.18 -18.34
C SER A 156 -1.31 -7.51 -18.51
N GLN A 157 -2.29 -7.79 -17.65
CA GLN A 157 -3.05 -9.04 -17.62
C GLN A 157 -4.50 -8.87 -18.06
N LEU A 158 -5.02 -7.64 -18.08
CA LEU A 158 -6.41 -7.33 -18.45
C LEU A 158 -6.54 -7.01 -19.93
N GLU A 159 -7.52 -7.63 -20.57
CA GLU A 159 -7.91 -7.32 -21.95
C GLU A 159 -8.79 -6.06 -22.01
N PHE A 160 -8.60 -5.22 -23.03
CA PHE A 160 -9.25 -3.90 -23.15
C PHE A 160 -10.79 -3.94 -23.13
N THR A 161 -11.40 -4.99 -23.66
CA THR A 161 -12.86 -5.17 -23.75
C THR A 161 -13.52 -5.43 -22.40
N SER A 162 -12.84 -6.18 -21.52
CA SER A 162 -13.37 -6.57 -20.20
C SER A 162 -12.82 -5.73 -19.03
N ALA A 163 -11.85 -4.86 -19.29
CA ALA A 163 -11.16 -4.10 -18.26
C ALA A 163 -12.11 -3.17 -17.46
N LYS A 164 -13.11 -2.55 -18.12
CA LYS A 164 -14.05 -1.62 -17.44
C LYS A 164 -14.82 -2.28 -16.29
N ALA A 165 -15.29 -3.51 -16.49
CA ALA A 165 -16.03 -4.26 -15.48
C ALA A 165 -15.08 -4.75 -14.37
N GLN A 166 -13.88 -5.22 -14.73
CA GLN A 166 -12.94 -5.79 -13.77
C GLN A 166 -12.29 -4.74 -12.88
N TYR A 167 -11.97 -3.53 -13.38
CA TYR A 167 -11.43 -2.45 -12.55
C TYR A 167 -12.36 -2.06 -11.42
N GLY A 168 -13.67 -1.91 -11.70
CA GLY A 168 -14.67 -1.59 -10.67
C GLY A 168 -14.71 -2.65 -9.58
N MET A 169 -14.69 -3.93 -9.97
CA MET A 169 -14.69 -5.05 -9.04
C MET A 169 -13.41 -5.11 -8.20
N ILE A 170 -12.25 -4.92 -8.83
CA ILE A 170 -10.93 -4.88 -8.16
C ILE A 170 -10.90 -3.78 -7.10
N VAL A 171 -11.32 -2.57 -7.45
CA VAL A 171 -11.34 -1.43 -6.52
C VAL A 171 -12.32 -1.67 -5.39
N ALA A 172 -13.52 -2.19 -5.67
CA ALA A 172 -14.53 -2.50 -4.66
C ALA A 172 -14.03 -3.56 -3.66
N GLY A 173 -13.40 -4.63 -4.15
CA GLY A 173 -12.79 -5.65 -3.30
C GLY A 173 -11.59 -5.11 -2.49
N GLY A 174 -10.79 -4.23 -3.08
CA GLY A 174 -9.70 -3.55 -2.40
C GLY A 174 -10.14 -2.69 -1.20
N GLN A 175 -11.37 -2.16 -1.21
CA GLN A 175 -11.91 -1.39 -0.08
C GLN A 175 -12.03 -2.18 1.22
N ALA A 176 -12.07 -3.52 1.16
CA ALA A 176 -12.06 -4.37 2.35
C ALA A 176 -10.82 -4.12 3.23
N SER A 177 -9.72 -3.62 2.65
CA SER A 177 -8.52 -3.21 3.40
C SER A 177 -8.78 -2.13 4.45
N HIS A 178 -9.85 -1.34 4.32
CA HIS A 178 -10.21 -0.32 5.31
C HIS A 178 -10.61 -0.89 6.67
N LEU A 179 -10.94 -2.18 6.76
CA LEU A 179 -11.17 -2.85 8.03
C LEU A 179 -9.91 -2.94 8.90
N ILE A 180 -8.73 -2.93 8.28
CA ILE A 180 -7.42 -2.97 8.97
C ILE A 180 -7.06 -1.59 9.54
N ARG A 181 -7.75 -0.52 9.10
CA ARG A 181 -7.48 0.83 9.56
C ARG A 181 -7.73 0.91 11.08
N PRO A 182 -6.74 1.34 11.88
CA PRO A 182 -6.95 1.61 13.30
C PRO A 182 -8.10 2.61 13.48
N GLY A 183 -8.98 2.36 14.45
CA GLY A 183 -10.07 3.26 14.78
C GLY A 183 -9.57 4.66 15.19
N PRO A 184 -10.44 5.69 15.18
CA PRO A 184 -10.06 7.02 15.64
C PRO A 184 -9.56 6.93 17.08
N ILE A 185 -8.29 7.31 17.29
CA ILE A 185 -7.68 7.40 18.62
C ILE A 185 -8.35 8.57 19.33
N SER A 186 -9.25 8.28 20.28
CA SER A 186 -9.80 9.28 21.19
C SER A 186 -8.76 9.60 22.25
N TRP A 187 -7.90 10.59 21.99
CA TRP A 187 -7.09 11.18 23.05
C TRP A 187 -8.01 11.94 24.01
N PRO A 188 -7.93 11.72 25.33
CA PRO A 188 -8.56 12.65 26.28
C PRO A 188 -7.89 14.02 26.11
N ALA A 189 -8.72 15.03 25.89
CA ALA A 189 -8.33 16.43 25.78
C ALA A 189 -7.71 16.98 27.07
#